data_AF-A0AB35YPK4-F1
#
_entry.id   AF-A0AB35YPK4-F1
#
_cell.length_a   1.000
_cell.length_b   1.000
_cell.length_c   1.000
_cell.angle_alpha   90.00
_cell.angle_beta   90.00
_cell.angle_gamma   90.00
#
_symmetry.space_group_name_H-M   'P 1'
#
loop_
_entity.id
_entity.type
_entity.pdbx_description
1 polymer ?
#
loop_
_entity_poly.entity_id
_entity_poly.type
_entity_poly.pdbx_seq_one_letter_code
_entity_poly.pdbx_strand_id
1 'polypeptide(L)'
;MRARYALIEVYDFYSSNGATISEIELFDANNKKINYRPIDVYDSHTGGLPSYWNNASLWGKTNLNDSEISYTDNWSGAYSTTLFLWNGSPNRGNWARFVLDLGGFIDVTLINMWVGSPEGRIPHNIKVFLSEQYDSTNVSGRQNTKLSFIQQINFTINNKAVKLYQIEIEPEMKFLIVNQEKINTFNTEWITLDTSEITKDLIDSSGFSGLNKVDRKLVEINSSMIQDEITSTYNTLIDLNKFHSVMSVRIK
;
A
#
# COMPACT_ATOMS: atom_id res chain seq x y z
N MET A 1 -2.98 6.19 1.13
CA MET A 1 -3.62 5.99 -0.19
C MET A 1 -5.07 5.55 -0.03
N ARG A 2 -6.02 6.13 -0.76
CA ARG A 2 -7.44 5.73 -0.72
C ARG A 2 -7.65 4.37 -1.40
N ALA A 3 -8.28 3.43 -0.70
CA ALA A 3 -8.55 2.09 -1.21
C ALA A 3 -9.83 1.49 -0.60
N ARG A 4 -10.45 0.56 -1.33
CA ARG A 4 -11.52 -0.31 -0.81
C ARG A 4 -11.05 -1.74 -0.59
N TYR A 5 -10.03 -2.15 -1.34
CA TYR A 5 -9.50 -3.50 -1.35
C TYR A 5 -7.99 -3.48 -1.19
N ALA A 6 -7.47 -4.45 -0.44
CA ALA A 6 -6.06 -4.82 -0.47
C ALA A 6 -5.93 -6.19 -1.13
N LEU A 7 -5.07 -6.29 -2.14
CA LEU A 7 -4.73 -7.57 -2.78
C LEU A 7 -3.31 -7.94 -2.36
N ILE A 8 -3.16 -9.18 -1.91
CA ILE A 8 -1.89 -9.69 -1.39
C ILE A 8 -1.53 -10.94 -2.19
N GLU A 9 -0.37 -10.90 -2.84
CA GLU A 9 0.18 -12.01 -3.61
C GLU A 9 1.31 -12.66 -2.81
N VAL A 10 1.15 -13.93 -2.45
CA VAL A 10 2.19 -14.78 -1.88
C VAL A 10 2.83 -15.56 -3.01
N TYR A 11 4.12 -15.34 -3.25
CA TYR A 11 4.85 -15.97 -4.35
C TYR A 11 5.86 -17.00 -3.85
N ASP A 12 5.65 -18.25 -4.26
CA ASP A 12 6.50 -19.41 -4.05
C ASP A 12 6.95 -19.59 -2.59
N PHE A 13 7.83 -20.54 -2.30
CA PHE A 13 8.39 -20.74 -0.97
C PHE A 13 9.73 -21.47 -0.99
N TYR A 14 10.53 -21.23 0.04
CA TYR A 14 11.89 -21.76 0.14
C TYR A 14 11.97 -23.24 0.52
N SER A 15 11.10 -23.71 1.42
CA SER A 15 11.24 -25.04 2.00
C SER A 15 9.94 -25.57 2.61
N SER A 16 9.98 -26.79 3.16
CA SER A 16 8.83 -27.46 3.77
C SER A 16 7.71 -27.69 2.75
N ASN A 17 6.46 -27.58 3.18
CA ASN A 17 5.29 -27.90 2.38
C ASN A 17 4.45 -26.68 2.00
N GLY A 18 4.95 -25.44 2.12
CA GLY A 18 4.12 -24.28 1.80
C GLY A 18 4.62 -22.89 2.21
N ALA A 19 3.70 -21.91 2.15
CA ALA A 19 3.91 -20.52 2.56
C ALA A 19 2.80 -20.03 3.49
N THR A 20 3.16 -19.43 4.63
CA THR A 20 2.22 -18.94 5.64
C THR A 20 2.33 -17.44 5.91
N ILE A 21 1.23 -16.84 6.36
CA ILE A 21 1.19 -15.52 7.01
C ILE A 21 0.45 -15.71 8.34
N SER A 22 0.97 -15.14 9.43
CA SER A 22 0.33 -15.19 10.75
C SER A 22 -0.76 -14.13 10.87
N GLU A 23 -0.40 -12.88 10.65
CA GLU A 23 -1.32 -11.76 10.89
C GLU A 23 -1.08 -10.66 9.86
N ILE A 24 -2.15 -9.93 9.54
CA ILE A 24 -2.10 -8.70 8.76
C ILE A 24 -2.96 -7.68 9.48
N GLU A 25 -2.41 -6.50 9.72
CA GLU A 25 -3.16 -5.35 10.24
C GLU A 25 -2.98 -4.16 9.29
N LEU A 26 -4.07 -3.42 9.07
CA LEU A 26 -4.06 -2.19 8.27
C LEU A 26 -4.47 -1.03 9.17
N PHE A 27 -3.87 0.14 8.97
CA PHE A 27 -4.18 1.34 9.73
C PHE A 27 -4.48 2.52 8.82
N ASP A 28 -5.36 3.39 9.29
CA ASP A 28 -5.72 4.63 8.62
C ASP A 28 -4.81 5.80 9.02
N ALA A 29 -5.05 6.98 8.44
CA ALA A 29 -4.29 8.21 8.74
C ALA A 29 -4.34 8.65 10.21
N ASN A 30 -5.31 8.17 11.01
CA ASN A 30 -5.42 8.45 12.43
C ASN A 30 -4.79 7.33 13.29
N ASN A 31 -4.00 6.44 12.68
CA ASN A 31 -3.44 5.25 13.31
C ASN A 31 -4.51 4.31 13.90
N LYS A 32 -5.73 4.32 13.35
CA LYS A 32 -6.80 3.43 13.78
C LYS A 32 -6.77 2.15 12.94
N LYS A 33 -6.84 1.00 13.62
CA LYS A 33 -6.94 -0.32 12.97
C LYS A 33 -8.18 -0.37 12.06
N ILE A 34 -7.97 -0.78 10.82
CA ILE A 34 -8.97 -1.00 9.79
C ILE A 34 -9.40 -2.46 9.86
N ASN A 35 -10.68 -2.70 10.11
CA ASN A 35 -11.26 -4.04 10.03
C ASN A 35 -11.36 -4.45 8.55
N TYR A 36 -11.04 -5.71 8.27
CA TYR A 36 -11.18 -6.27 6.93
C TYR A 36 -11.79 -7.67 6.95
N ARG A 37 -12.23 -8.12 5.77
CA ARG A 37 -12.68 -9.49 5.54
C ARG A 37 -12.02 -10.08 4.28
N PRO A 38 -11.44 -11.29 4.32
CA PRO A 38 -11.04 -12.00 3.11
C PRO A 38 -12.28 -12.38 2.29
N ILE A 39 -12.36 -11.93 1.03
CA ILE A 39 -13.56 -12.13 0.18
C ILE A 39 -13.30 -12.95 -1.09
N ASP A 40 -12.06 -13.00 -1.57
CA ASP A 40 -11.70 -13.77 -2.77
C ASP A 40 -10.26 -14.29 -2.65
N VAL A 41 -9.97 -15.42 -3.28
CA VAL A 41 -8.63 -16.01 -3.31
C VAL A 41 -8.46 -16.96 -4.48
N TYR A 42 -7.24 -17.02 -5.00
CA TYR A 42 -6.82 -18.00 -5.98
C TYR A 42 -5.41 -18.50 -5.66
N ASP A 43 -5.17 -19.80 -5.80
CA ASP A 43 -3.88 -20.50 -5.71
C ASP A 43 -3.62 -21.16 -7.07
N SER A 44 -2.51 -20.78 -7.70
CA SER A 44 -2.12 -21.31 -9.01
C SER A 44 -1.75 -22.78 -8.99
N HIS A 45 -1.41 -23.34 -7.83
CA HIS A 45 -1.08 -24.76 -7.70
C HIS A 45 -2.33 -25.64 -7.71
N THR A 46 -3.38 -25.23 -7.00
CA THR A 46 -4.66 -25.95 -6.98
C THR A 46 -5.59 -25.58 -8.13
N GLY A 47 -5.35 -24.44 -8.79
CA GLY A 47 -6.23 -23.89 -9.81
C GLY A 47 -7.53 -23.31 -9.25
N GLY A 48 -7.55 -22.96 -7.96
CA GLY A 48 -8.75 -22.53 -7.24
C GLY A 48 -8.41 -22.03 -5.85
N LEU A 49 -9.16 -22.44 -4.82
CA LEU A 49 -8.86 -22.05 -3.45
C LEU A 49 -7.58 -22.74 -2.94
N PRO A 50 -6.78 -22.09 -2.07
CA PRO A 50 -5.76 -22.78 -1.29
C PRO A 50 -6.34 -23.95 -0.53
N SER A 51 -5.57 -25.03 -0.39
CA SER A 51 -6.06 -26.32 0.11
C SER A 51 -6.72 -26.27 1.50
N TYR A 52 -6.25 -25.39 2.38
CA TYR A 52 -6.78 -25.23 3.74
C TYR A 52 -7.67 -23.99 3.91
N TRP A 53 -7.95 -23.24 2.85
CA TRP A 53 -8.57 -21.90 2.95
C TRP A 53 -9.85 -21.87 3.79
N ASN A 54 -10.71 -22.88 3.64
CA ASN A 54 -11.98 -23.00 4.36
C ASN A 54 -11.92 -23.95 5.57
N ASN A 55 -10.73 -24.41 5.97
CA ASN A 55 -10.57 -25.27 7.14
C ASN A 55 -10.57 -24.41 8.42
N ALA A 56 -11.67 -24.48 9.17
CA ALA A 56 -11.83 -23.69 10.40
C ALA A 56 -10.97 -24.19 11.58
N SER A 57 -10.37 -25.38 11.47
CA SER A 57 -9.58 -25.98 12.55
C SER A 57 -8.08 -25.76 12.38
N LEU A 58 -7.58 -25.68 11.16
CA LEU A 58 -6.15 -25.65 10.86
C LEU A 58 -5.88 -24.86 9.59
N TRP A 59 -4.94 -23.91 9.64
CA TRP A 59 -4.37 -23.17 8.51
C TRP A 59 -5.35 -22.37 7.64
N GLY A 60 -6.62 -22.29 8.03
CA GLY A 60 -7.65 -21.59 7.27
C GLY A 60 -7.62 -20.09 7.45
N LYS A 61 -8.38 -19.41 6.59
CA LYS A 61 -8.45 -17.95 6.52
C LYS A 61 -8.92 -17.25 7.80
N THR A 62 -9.49 -18.00 8.75
CA THR A 62 -9.90 -17.48 10.06
C THR A 62 -8.72 -17.19 10.96
N ASN A 63 -7.56 -17.80 10.69
CA ASN A 63 -6.30 -17.51 11.36
C ASN A 63 -5.57 -16.32 10.71
N LEU A 64 -6.28 -15.52 9.91
CA LEU A 64 -5.80 -14.26 9.35
C LEU A 64 -6.67 -13.17 9.96
N ASN A 65 -6.09 -12.21 10.68
CA ASN A 65 -6.81 -11.23 11.52
C ASN A 65 -7.36 -11.80 12.85
N ASP A 66 -6.70 -12.80 13.44
CA ASP A 66 -7.14 -13.38 14.72
C ASP A 66 -6.54 -12.65 15.94
N SER A 67 -5.78 -11.57 15.69
CA SER A 67 -5.03 -10.80 16.71
C SER A 67 -3.95 -11.61 17.45
N GLU A 68 -3.56 -12.77 16.92
CA GLU A 68 -2.48 -13.59 17.44
C GLU A 68 -1.20 -13.39 16.62
N ILE A 69 -0.42 -12.38 17.00
CA ILE A 69 0.83 -12.01 16.32
C ILE A 69 2.00 -12.99 16.55
N SER A 70 1.79 -14.00 17.41
CA SER A 70 2.77 -15.03 17.72
C SER A 70 2.51 -16.31 16.92
N TYR A 71 3.57 -16.88 16.36
CA TYR A 71 3.52 -18.25 15.85
C TYR A 71 3.54 -19.22 17.01
N THR A 72 2.43 -19.93 17.23
CA THR A 72 2.41 -21.05 18.19
C THR A 72 3.08 -22.25 17.53
N ASP A 73 4.36 -22.46 17.87
CA ASP A 73 5.16 -23.59 17.38
C ASP A 73 4.68 -24.91 18.00
N ASN A 74 3.69 -25.50 17.34
CA ASN A 74 3.18 -26.84 17.62
C ASN A 74 3.59 -27.81 16.50
N TRP A 75 4.81 -27.67 15.97
CA TRP A 75 5.35 -28.43 14.82
C TRP A 75 4.70 -28.11 13.45
N SER A 76 3.60 -27.36 13.44
CA SER A 76 2.86 -27.03 12.22
C SER A 76 2.41 -25.57 12.10
N GLY A 77 2.35 -24.82 13.20
CA GLY A 77 1.77 -23.47 13.28
C GLY A 77 0.29 -23.41 12.94
N ALA A 78 -0.38 -24.56 12.93
CA ALA A 78 -1.64 -24.70 12.22
C ALA A 78 -2.81 -23.93 12.84
N TYR A 79 -2.69 -23.54 14.11
CA TYR A 79 -3.73 -22.76 14.79
C TYR A 79 -3.44 -21.25 14.85
N SER A 80 -2.29 -20.78 14.36
CA SER A 80 -1.84 -19.37 14.49
C SER A 80 -1.37 -18.77 13.16
N THR A 81 -1.64 -19.45 12.05
CA THR A 81 -1.29 -19.00 10.71
C THR A 81 -2.30 -19.42 9.67
N THR A 82 -2.31 -18.69 8.56
CA THR A 82 -3.01 -19.07 7.33
C THR A 82 -2.02 -19.60 6.30
N LEU A 83 -2.34 -20.73 5.68
CA LEU A 83 -1.52 -21.38 4.65
C LEU A 83 -2.04 -21.05 3.25
N PHE A 84 -1.20 -20.39 2.45
CA PHE A 84 -1.58 -19.88 1.11
C PHE A 84 -1.15 -20.80 -0.03
N LEU A 85 -0.02 -21.49 0.15
CA LEU A 85 0.51 -22.47 -0.79
C LEU A 85 0.73 -23.75 -0.02
N TRP A 86 0.23 -24.88 -0.51
CA TRP A 86 0.43 -26.19 0.14
C TRP A 86 0.80 -27.28 -0.85
N ASN A 87 1.71 -28.17 -0.46
CA ASN A 87 2.10 -29.39 -1.17
C ASN A 87 2.66 -29.17 -2.60
N GLY A 88 2.98 -27.93 -2.95
CA GLY A 88 3.84 -27.65 -4.09
C GLY A 88 5.27 -28.12 -3.84
N SER A 89 6.09 -28.20 -4.89
CA SER A 89 7.54 -28.22 -4.68
C SER A 89 8.03 -26.77 -4.51
N PRO A 90 9.01 -26.51 -3.62
CA PRO A 90 9.72 -25.23 -3.60
C PRO A 90 10.27 -24.87 -4.99
N ASN A 91 10.33 -23.57 -5.31
CA ASN A 91 10.93 -23.04 -6.56
C ASN A 91 10.17 -23.43 -7.84
N ARG A 92 8.84 -23.59 -7.76
CA ARG A 92 7.99 -23.91 -8.93
C ARG A 92 7.34 -22.68 -9.56
N GLY A 93 7.46 -21.51 -8.93
CA GLY A 93 6.80 -20.29 -9.38
C GLY A 93 5.29 -20.26 -9.14
N ASN A 94 4.80 -21.11 -8.22
CA ASN A 94 3.40 -21.06 -7.78
C ASN A 94 3.14 -19.76 -7.00
N TRP A 95 1.92 -19.27 -7.07
CA TRP A 95 1.51 -18.06 -6.36
C TRP A 95 0.07 -18.16 -5.92
N ALA A 96 -0.24 -17.51 -4.81
CA ALA A 96 -1.60 -17.31 -4.35
C ALA A 96 -1.88 -15.82 -4.22
N ARG A 97 -3.07 -15.38 -4.62
CA ARG A 97 -3.52 -14.00 -4.48
C ARG A 97 -4.87 -13.98 -3.79
N PHE A 98 -4.99 -13.20 -2.73
CA PHE A 98 -6.25 -13.03 -2.00
C PHE A 98 -6.60 -11.56 -1.85
N VAL A 99 -7.89 -11.31 -1.61
CA VAL A 99 -8.46 -9.97 -1.53
C VAL A 99 -9.07 -9.75 -0.16
N LEU A 100 -8.66 -8.65 0.48
CA LEU A 100 -9.22 -8.13 1.72
C LEU A 100 -10.17 -6.97 1.39
N ASP A 101 -11.44 -7.11 1.77
CA ASP A 101 -12.43 -6.03 1.74
C ASP A 101 -12.28 -5.18 2.99
N LEU A 102 -12.00 -3.88 2.82
CA LEU A 102 -11.81 -2.93 3.92
C LEU A 102 -13.15 -2.35 4.43
N GLY A 103 -14.29 -2.81 3.89
CA GLY A 103 -15.63 -2.40 4.32
C GLY A 103 -16.08 -1.03 3.79
N GLY A 104 -15.20 -0.29 3.13
CA GLY A 104 -15.46 1.02 2.54
C GLY A 104 -14.20 1.62 1.90
N PHE A 105 -14.31 2.83 1.37
CA PHE A 105 -13.15 3.58 0.91
C PHE A 105 -12.43 4.21 2.09
N ILE A 106 -11.18 3.81 2.33
CA ILE A 106 -10.38 4.23 3.48
C ILE A 106 -8.98 4.63 3.00
N ASP A 107 -8.42 5.67 3.60
CA ASP A 107 -7.03 6.06 3.38
C ASP A 107 -6.10 5.19 4.23
N VAL A 108 -5.53 4.15 3.62
CA VAL A 108 -4.56 3.26 4.26
C VAL A 108 -3.19 3.94 4.29
N THR A 109 -2.55 3.95 5.47
CA THR A 109 -1.23 4.59 5.70
C THR A 109 -0.18 3.62 6.21
N LEU A 110 -0.59 2.52 6.86
CA LEU A 110 0.32 1.50 7.35
C LEU A 110 -0.29 0.11 7.18
N ILE A 111 0.53 -0.84 6.74
CA ILE A 111 0.21 -2.27 6.74
C ILE A 111 1.30 -3.00 7.52
N ASN A 112 0.89 -3.66 8.59
CA ASN A 112 1.74 -4.55 9.37
C ASN A 112 1.47 -5.99 8.94
N MET A 113 2.51 -6.77 8.68
CA MET A 113 2.38 -8.20 8.40
C MET A 113 3.36 -9.03 9.22
N TRP A 114 2.86 -10.08 9.86
CA TRP A 114 3.66 -11.03 10.63
C TRP A 114 3.90 -12.28 9.78
N VAL A 115 5.16 -12.47 9.38
CA VAL A 115 5.57 -13.52 8.45
C VAL A 115 6.82 -14.22 8.95
N GLY A 116 6.82 -15.54 8.81
CA GLY A 116 7.89 -16.45 9.24
C GLY A 116 7.28 -17.78 9.71
N SER A 117 8.10 -18.81 9.81
CA SER A 117 7.69 -20.11 10.35
C SER A 117 8.94 -20.91 10.74
N PRO A 118 9.04 -21.44 11.97
CA PRO A 118 10.16 -22.28 12.41
C PRO A 118 10.41 -23.48 11.49
N GLU A 119 9.34 -24.01 10.89
CA GLU A 119 9.31 -25.14 9.96
C GLU A 119 9.71 -24.74 8.54
N GLY A 120 10.00 -23.47 8.28
CA GLY A 120 10.50 -22.98 7.00
C GLY A 120 9.44 -22.75 5.93
N ARG A 121 8.15 -22.58 6.32
CA ARG A 121 7.05 -22.22 5.41
C ARG A 121 7.07 -20.74 5.00
N ILE A 122 8.22 -20.31 4.52
CA ILE A 122 8.53 -18.90 4.25
C ILE A 122 8.35 -18.66 2.75
N PRO A 123 7.52 -17.68 2.35
CA PRO A 123 7.37 -17.33 0.94
C PRO A 123 8.67 -16.75 0.37
N HIS A 124 8.86 -16.75 -0.96
CA HIS A 124 9.99 -16.01 -1.54
C HIS A 124 9.75 -14.50 -1.47
N ASN A 125 8.55 -14.08 -1.83
CA ASN A 125 8.12 -12.70 -1.68
C ASN A 125 6.62 -12.60 -1.46
N ILE A 126 6.22 -11.48 -0.86
CA ILE A 126 4.83 -11.05 -0.77
C ILE A 126 4.73 -9.70 -1.46
N LYS A 127 3.78 -9.54 -2.39
CA LYS A 127 3.44 -8.25 -2.99
C LYS A 127 2.12 -7.75 -2.44
N VAL A 128 2.06 -6.47 -2.14
CA VAL A 128 0.86 -5.79 -1.66
C VAL A 128 0.42 -4.77 -2.69
N PHE A 129 -0.87 -4.80 -2.99
CA PHE A 129 -1.54 -3.85 -3.84
C PHE A 129 -2.73 -3.26 -3.10
N LEU A 130 -3.00 -1.98 -3.36
CA LEU A 130 -4.24 -1.34 -2.94
C LEU A 130 -5.06 -0.96 -4.16
N SER A 131 -6.38 -1.02 -4.03
CA SER A 131 -7.28 -0.64 -5.11
C SER A 131 -8.64 -0.18 -4.62
N GLU A 132 -9.27 0.68 -5.41
CA GLU A 132 -10.69 1.05 -5.28
C GLU A 132 -11.62 -0.03 -5.85
N GLN A 133 -11.13 -0.83 -6.80
CA GLN A 133 -11.91 -1.84 -7.52
C GLN A 133 -11.02 -3.00 -7.98
N TYR A 134 -11.57 -4.21 -8.03
CA TYR A 134 -10.88 -5.35 -8.62
C TYR A 134 -11.91 -6.26 -9.32
N ASP A 135 -11.42 -7.16 -10.16
CA ASP A 135 -12.21 -8.22 -10.75
C ASP A 135 -11.45 -9.55 -10.78
N SER A 136 -12.09 -10.60 -11.33
CA SER A 136 -11.51 -11.94 -11.38
C SER A 136 -10.21 -12.03 -12.19
N THR A 137 -9.97 -11.10 -13.11
CA THR A 137 -8.71 -11.03 -13.88
C THR A 137 -7.55 -10.58 -13.00
N ASN A 138 -7.83 -9.79 -11.95
CA ASN A 138 -6.82 -9.45 -10.97
C ASN A 138 -6.49 -10.63 -10.06
N VAL A 139 -7.45 -11.46 -9.69
CA VAL A 139 -7.23 -12.57 -8.74
C VAL A 139 -6.69 -13.79 -9.46
N SER A 140 -7.49 -14.43 -10.30
CA SER A 140 -7.12 -15.66 -11.03
C SER A 140 -6.26 -15.41 -12.27
N GLY A 141 -6.49 -14.30 -12.98
CA GLY A 141 -5.71 -13.92 -14.16
C GLY A 141 -4.37 -13.24 -13.85
N ARG A 142 -4.09 -12.96 -12.56
CA ARG A 142 -2.89 -12.29 -12.05
C ARG A 142 -2.59 -10.93 -12.70
N GLN A 143 -3.59 -10.28 -13.30
CA GLN A 143 -3.40 -8.97 -13.94
C GLN A 143 -3.31 -7.88 -12.88
N ASN A 144 -2.53 -6.84 -13.16
CA ASN A 144 -2.35 -5.71 -12.22
C ASN A 144 -3.05 -4.43 -12.70
N THR A 145 -3.88 -4.53 -13.73
CA THR A 145 -4.70 -3.42 -14.24
C THR A 145 -5.57 -2.86 -13.11
N LYS A 146 -5.56 -1.53 -12.93
CA LYS A 146 -6.27 -0.79 -11.86
C LYS A 146 -5.78 -1.08 -10.43
N LEU A 147 -4.69 -1.84 -10.25
CA LEU A 147 -4.08 -2.04 -8.95
C LEU A 147 -2.92 -1.05 -8.77
N SER A 148 -2.85 -0.39 -7.61
CA SER A 148 -1.65 0.34 -7.22
C SER A 148 -0.73 -0.59 -6.44
N PHE A 149 0.43 -0.87 -7.00
CA PHE A 149 1.47 -1.60 -6.30
C PHE A 149 2.03 -0.73 -5.17
N ILE A 150 2.06 -1.29 -3.96
CA ILE A 150 2.56 -0.60 -2.77
C ILE A 150 3.99 -1.03 -2.50
N GLN A 151 4.19 -2.32 -2.24
CA GLN A 151 5.50 -2.84 -1.90
C GLN A 151 5.60 -4.35 -2.16
N GLN A 152 6.83 -4.81 -2.36
CA GLN A 152 7.21 -6.21 -2.31
C GLN A 152 8.15 -6.44 -1.13
N ILE A 153 7.79 -7.37 -0.27
CA ILE A 153 8.67 -7.89 0.79
C ILE A 153 9.35 -9.13 0.25
N ASN A 154 10.68 -9.13 0.28
CA ASN A 154 11.50 -10.28 -0.10
C ASN A 154 11.99 -10.99 1.16
N PHE A 155 11.98 -12.32 1.12
CA PHE A 155 12.43 -13.15 2.23
C PHE A 155 13.67 -13.95 1.83
N THR A 156 14.22 -14.66 2.80
CA THR A 156 15.27 -15.66 2.63
C THR A 156 14.91 -16.89 3.44
N ILE A 157 15.58 -18.01 3.19
CA ILE A 157 15.43 -19.24 3.98
C ILE A 157 15.73 -19.06 5.49
N ASN A 158 16.38 -17.96 5.87
CA ASN A 158 16.74 -17.65 7.26
C ASN A 158 15.62 -16.95 8.03
N ASN A 159 14.51 -16.56 7.40
CA ASN A 159 13.37 -15.90 8.05
C ASN A 159 12.48 -16.91 8.84
N LYS A 160 13.09 -17.76 9.67
CA LYS A 160 12.42 -18.84 10.41
C LYS A 160 11.64 -18.36 11.64
N ALA A 161 11.97 -17.22 12.21
CA ALA A 161 11.16 -16.60 13.24
C ALA A 161 10.09 -15.72 12.60
N VAL A 162 8.87 -15.72 13.14
CA VAL A 162 7.86 -14.72 12.78
C VAL A 162 8.37 -13.34 13.16
N LYS A 163 8.33 -12.44 12.19
CA LYS A 163 8.73 -11.04 12.35
C LYS A 163 7.67 -10.13 11.75
N LEU A 164 7.56 -8.95 12.35
CA LEU A 164 6.78 -7.85 11.81
C LEU A 164 7.53 -7.24 10.61
N TYR A 165 6.82 -7.06 9.51
CA TYR A 165 7.20 -6.23 8.39
C TYR A 165 6.18 -5.10 8.28
N GLN A 166 6.69 -3.87 8.29
CA GLN A 166 5.88 -2.65 8.21
C GLN A 166 6.01 -2.06 6.80
N ILE A 167 4.85 -1.79 6.20
CA ILE A 167 4.73 -1.12 4.91
C ILE A 167 4.07 0.23 5.18
N GLU A 168 4.89 1.28 5.22
CA GLU A 168 4.40 2.65 5.30
C GLU A 168 3.97 3.13 3.91
N ILE A 169 2.75 3.66 3.82
CA ILE A 169 2.18 4.18 2.59
C ILE A 169 2.17 5.69 2.73
N GLU A 170 3.06 6.35 1.98
CA GLU A 170 3.08 7.80 1.94
C GLU A 170 1.71 8.32 1.47
N PRO A 171 1.14 9.33 2.16
CA PRO A 171 -0.09 9.95 1.72
C PRO A 171 0.11 10.60 0.35
N GLU A 172 -0.86 10.43 -0.56
CA GLU A 172 -0.89 11.23 -1.77
C GLU A 172 -1.19 12.68 -1.38
N MET A 173 -0.15 13.52 -1.36
CA MET A 173 -0.33 14.95 -1.11
C MET A 173 -0.97 15.62 -2.33
N LYS A 174 -2.22 16.07 -2.17
CA LYS A 174 -2.92 16.89 -3.16
C LYS A 174 -2.95 18.33 -2.66
N PHE A 175 -2.25 19.21 -3.38
CA PHE A 175 -2.26 20.65 -3.11
C PHE A 175 -3.33 21.32 -3.98
N LEU A 176 -4.16 22.15 -3.35
CA LEU A 176 -5.03 23.07 -4.06
C LEU A 176 -4.44 24.47 -3.94
N ILE A 177 -3.85 25.00 -5.00
CA ILE A 177 -3.41 26.39 -5.03
C ILE A 177 -4.60 27.24 -5.47
N VAL A 178 -5.22 27.96 -4.54
CA VAL A 178 -6.28 28.94 -4.85
C VAL A 178 -5.62 30.31 -4.92
N ASN A 179 -5.69 30.94 -6.09
CA ASN A 179 -5.18 32.29 -6.25
C ASN A 179 -6.18 33.26 -5.60
N GLN A 180 -5.72 33.89 -4.52
CA GLN A 180 -6.42 34.83 -3.63
C GLN A 180 -7.54 34.20 -2.79
N GLU A 181 -7.25 34.14 -1.49
CA GLU A 181 -8.11 33.77 -0.36
C GLU A 181 -8.51 32.29 -0.26
N LYS A 182 -7.76 31.57 0.59
CA LYS A 182 -7.97 30.20 1.11
C LYS A 182 -7.59 29.05 0.18
N ILE A 183 -6.40 28.54 0.43
CA ILE A 183 -6.00 27.17 0.09
C ILE A 183 -6.78 26.22 1.00
N ASN A 184 -7.68 25.42 0.42
CA ASN A 184 -8.35 24.32 1.13
C ASN A 184 -7.64 23.01 0.77
N THR A 185 -6.90 22.42 1.71
CA THR A 185 -6.30 21.08 1.55
C THR A 185 -7.26 20.00 2.04
N PHE A 186 -7.29 18.86 1.35
CA PHE A 186 -8.03 17.69 1.80
C PHE A 186 -7.12 16.79 2.64
N ASN A 187 -7.57 16.54 3.88
CA ASN A 187 -7.04 15.67 4.94
C ASN A 187 -5.86 16.17 5.81
N THR A 188 -6.26 16.72 6.97
CA THR A 188 -5.71 16.58 8.34
C THR A 188 -4.35 17.19 8.69
N GLU A 189 -4.27 18.53 8.68
CA GLU A 189 -3.92 19.44 9.81
C GLU A 189 -3.76 20.85 9.23
N TRP A 190 -4.40 21.85 9.84
CA TRP A 190 -4.48 23.21 9.30
C TRP A 190 -3.33 24.05 9.85
N ILE A 191 -2.36 24.42 9.00
CA ILE A 191 -1.40 25.48 9.31
C ILE A 191 -1.75 26.68 8.43
N THR A 192 -2.28 27.73 9.06
CA THR A 192 -2.50 29.03 8.43
C THR A 192 -1.15 29.74 8.36
N LEU A 193 -0.63 30.02 7.17
CA LEU A 193 0.59 30.80 7.00
C LEU A 193 0.26 32.11 6.26
N ASP A 194 0.66 33.22 6.89
CA ASP A 194 0.48 34.56 6.36
C ASP A 194 1.47 34.81 5.20
N THR A 195 0.99 35.44 4.14
CA THR A 195 1.65 35.50 2.82
C THR A 195 2.89 36.40 2.76
N SER A 196 3.35 36.96 3.87
CA SER A 196 4.54 37.83 3.89
C SER A 196 5.88 37.12 4.09
N GLU A 197 5.92 35.81 4.35
CA GLU A 197 7.17 35.11 4.73
C GLU A 197 7.44 33.82 3.94
N ILE A 198 6.95 33.72 2.69
CA ILE A 198 6.92 32.45 1.96
C ILE A 198 8.29 31.85 1.59
N THR A 199 9.40 32.58 1.61
CA THR A 199 10.63 32.09 0.94
C THR A 199 11.78 31.63 1.83
N LYS A 200 11.60 31.43 3.15
CA LYS A 200 12.71 30.89 3.97
C LYS A 200 12.29 29.92 5.08
N ASP A 201 11.19 30.17 5.76
CA ASP A 201 10.89 29.44 7.00
C ASP A 201 10.19 28.09 6.78
N LEU A 202 9.65 27.83 5.59
CA LEU A 202 9.03 26.55 5.22
C LEU A 202 10.04 25.41 5.02
N ILE A 203 11.28 25.76 4.67
CA ILE A 203 12.36 24.80 4.39
C ILE A 203 13.04 24.35 5.69
N ASP A 204 13.19 25.26 6.65
CA ASP A 204 13.91 24.99 7.90
C ASP A 204 13.00 24.40 9.01
N SER A 205 11.68 24.65 9.00
CA SER A 205 10.76 24.21 10.07
C SER A 205 10.12 22.83 9.86
N SER A 206 10.11 22.31 8.62
CA SER A 206 9.36 21.08 8.29
C SER A 206 10.16 19.79 8.47
N GLY A 207 11.50 19.85 8.61
CA GLY A 207 12.34 18.65 8.76
C GLY A 207 12.30 17.67 7.57
N PHE A 208 11.57 18.00 6.49
CA PHE A 208 11.38 17.15 5.32
C PHE A 208 12.38 17.50 4.22
N SER A 209 13.45 16.71 4.14
CA SER A 209 14.54 16.85 3.15
C SER A 209 14.11 16.78 1.67
N GLY A 210 12.85 16.39 1.39
CA GLY A 210 12.28 16.30 0.04
C GLY A 210 11.88 17.64 -0.60
N LEU A 211 11.63 18.69 0.19
CA LEU A 211 11.23 20.01 -0.30
C LEU A 211 12.37 20.78 -0.99
N ASN A 212 13.64 20.49 -0.65
CA ASN A 212 14.83 21.11 -1.25
C ASN A 212 14.96 20.88 -2.77
N LYS A 213 14.21 19.93 -3.35
CA LYS A 213 14.22 19.68 -4.80
C LYS A 213 13.22 20.53 -5.59
N VAL A 214 12.23 21.13 -4.93
CA VAL A 214 11.19 21.96 -5.58
C VAL A 214 11.73 23.36 -5.89
N ASP A 215 12.71 23.81 -5.11
CA ASP A 215 13.19 25.20 -5.06
C ASP A 215 13.88 25.68 -6.34
N ARG A 216 14.58 24.80 -7.08
CA ARG A 216 15.33 25.23 -8.28
C ARG A 216 14.47 25.57 -9.49
N LYS A 217 13.21 25.14 -9.56
CA LYS A 217 12.35 25.38 -10.74
C LYS A 217 11.39 26.56 -10.57
N LEU A 218 11.03 26.94 -9.35
CA LEU A 218 10.14 28.07 -9.10
C LEU A 218 10.81 29.44 -9.30
N VAL A 219 12.14 29.51 -9.09
CA VAL A 219 12.92 30.75 -9.26
C VAL A 219 12.91 31.25 -10.71
N GLU A 220 12.80 30.38 -11.72
CA GLU A 220 12.74 30.79 -13.13
C GLU A 220 11.39 31.37 -13.55
N ILE A 221 10.32 31.19 -12.77
CA ILE A 221 8.97 31.66 -13.12
C ILE A 221 8.79 33.14 -12.71
N ASN A 222 9.45 33.56 -11.64
CA ASN A 222 9.21 34.87 -11.02
C ASN A 222 9.86 36.07 -11.75
N SER A 223 10.71 35.84 -12.75
CA SER A 223 11.39 36.91 -13.49
C SER A 223 10.68 37.31 -14.80
N SER A 224 9.58 36.65 -15.18
CA SER A 224 8.92 36.86 -16.47
C SER A 224 7.48 37.39 -16.42
N MET A 225 6.89 37.54 -15.22
CA MET A 225 5.52 38.04 -15.06
C MET A 225 5.49 39.43 -14.40
N ILE A 226 5.80 40.46 -15.19
CA ILE A 226 5.40 41.83 -14.90
C ILE A 226 4.47 42.29 -16.04
N GLN A 227 3.29 42.78 -15.65
CA GLN A 227 2.23 43.40 -16.45
C GLN A 227 1.39 42.46 -17.32
N ASP A 228 0.25 42.01 -16.77
CA ASP A 228 -1.06 42.56 -17.15
C ASP A 228 -2.18 41.96 -16.29
N GLU A 229 -3.07 42.83 -15.80
CA GLU A 229 -4.27 42.47 -15.05
C GLU A 229 -5.26 41.71 -15.94
N ILE A 230 -5.43 40.41 -15.70
CA ILE A 230 -6.59 39.63 -16.17
C ILE A 230 -7.14 38.82 -15.01
N THR A 231 -8.27 39.26 -14.46
CA THR A 231 -9.11 38.48 -13.55
C THR A 231 -9.68 37.28 -14.28
N SER A 232 -8.99 36.15 -14.15
CA SER A 232 -9.51 34.83 -14.54
C SER A 232 -9.13 33.82 -13.46
N THR A 233 -10.14 33.30 -12.78
CA THR A 233 -9.97 32.30 -11.72
C THR A 233 -9.67 30.96 -12.37
N TYR A 234 -8.39 30.64 -12.52
CA TYR A 234 -7.94 29.31 -12.97
C TYR A 234 -7.77 28.39 -11.76
N ASN A 235 -8.74 27.51 -11.53
CA ASN A 235 -8.57 26.40 -10.59
C ASN A 235 -7.69 25.33 -11.25
N THR A 236 -6.41 25.28 -10.88
CA THR A 236 -5.48 24.24 -11.37
C THR A 236 -5.26 23.20 -10.28
N LEU A 237 -5.69 21.97 -10.53
CA LEU A 237 -5.31 20.81 -9.73
C LEU A 237 -3.93 20.32 -10.19
N ILE A 238 -2.96 20.32 -9.29
CA ILE A 238 -1.59 19.84 -9.56
C ILE A 238 -1.43 18.49 -8.87
N ASP A 239 -1.39 17.42 -9.67
CA ASP A 239 -1.05 16.06 -9.24
C ASP A 239 0.47 15.86 -9.44
N LEU A 240 1.25 16.05 -8.39
CA LEU A 240 2.72 16.01 -8.44
C LEU A 240 3.29 14.64 -8.84
N ASN A 241 2.51 13.55 -8.69
CA ASN A 241 2.90 12.20 -9.08
C ASN A 241 2.77 11.94 -10.59
N LYS A 242 2.17 12.87 -11.35
CA LYS A 242 2.02 12.79 -12.82
C LYS A 242 2.92 13.76 -13.58
N PHE A 243 3.81 14.49 -12.92
CA PHE A 243 4.70 15.47 -13.56
C PHE A 243 5.87 14.82 -14.31
N HIS A 244 5.56 14.10 -15.39
CA HIS A 244 6.52 13.79 -16.45
C HIS A 244 6.13 14.60 -17.69
N SER A 245 6.69 15.82 -17.76
CA SER A 245 6.91 16.61 -18.98
C SER A 245 5.76 16.67 -20.02
N VAL A 246 4.89 17.68 -19.98
CA VAL A 246 4.46 18.41 -21.18
C VAL A 246 4.03 19.83 -20.79
N MET A 247 4.78 20.82 -21.27
CA MET A 247 4.31 22.19 -21.43
C MET A 247 3.69 22.30 -22.82
N SER A 248 2.48 22.85 -22.96
CA SER A 248 2.01 23.50 -24.20
C SER A 248 0.83 24.41 -23.90
N VAL A 249 1.08 25.70 -24.09
CA VAL A 249 0.13 26.82 -24.05
C VAL A 249 -0.61 26.90 -25.38
N ARG A 250 -1.89 27.30 -25.38
CA ARG A 250 -2.41 28.16 -26.46
C ARG A 250 -3.51 29.09 -25.95
N ILE A 251 -3.20 30.38 -26.02
CA ILE A 251 -4.02 31.54 -25.67
C ILE A 251 -4.72 32.04 -26.95
N LYS A 252 -5.97 32.48 -26.83
CA LYS A 252 -6.57 33.52 -27.68
C LYS A 252 -7.24 34.54 -26.78
#